data_AF-A0A2G5FUF4-F1
#
_entry.id   AF-A0A2G5FUF4-F1
#
_cell.length_a   1.000
_cell.length_b   1.000
_cell.length_c   1.000
_cell.angle_alpha   90.00
_cell.angle_beta   90.00
_cell.angle_gamma   90.00
#
_symmetry.space_group_name_H-M   'P 1'
#
loop_
_entity.id
_entity.type
_entity.pdbx_description
1 polymer ?
#
loop_
_entity_poly.entity_id
_entity_poly.type
_entity_poly.pdbx_seq_one_letter_code
_entity_poly.pdbx_strand_id
1 'polypeptide(L)'
;MSNAALIFLTLLVALLTLSYWLTHRAENRQVRASKQADTRIVQRCLDLLQALQQHRGLGAQLDAASVAQRNAQAQQLDQLWLDWPGAAMQLPPLQQHWPQLRRKPADFAAHCRLIEALLTVIEQLEDRLYRQHHPRIRGLGEACRALEDLARLRGLAVRAANYERCPPGLQMQLRFLCKRMLDQEQDSHLLALIERLQSDLIEPAQIRLAPGECFALLTPLIEQRLLGIRLSLD
;
A
#
# COMPACT_ATOMS: atom_id res chain seq x y z
N MET A 1 -57.46 17.18 -35.62
CA MET A 1 -56.80 17.46 -34.34
C MET A 1 -56.51 18.95 -34.26
N SER A 2 -56.78 19.61 -33.14
CA SER A 2 -56.51 21.05 -32.97
C SER A 2 -55.00 21.31 -32.99
N ASN A 3 -54.54 22.39 -33.65
CA ASN A 3 -53.14 22.82 -33.65
C ASN A 3 -52.56 22.94 -32.24
N ALA A 4 -53.38 23.31 -31.25
CA ALA A 4 -52.97 23.36 -29.85
C ALA A 4 -52.56 21.99 -29.31
N ALA A 5 -53.29 20.92 -29.66
CA ALA A 5 -52.98 19.56 -29.19
C ALA A 5 -51.65 19.04 -29.76
N LEU A 6 -51.31 19.39 -31.01
CA LEU A 6 -50.02 19.08 -31.61
C LEU A 6 -48.88 19.83 -30.92
N ILE A 7 -49.08 21.11 -30.59
CA ILE A 7 -48.10 21.92 -29.85
C ILE A 7 -47.88 21.35 -28.42
N PHE A 8 -48.94 20.98 -27.72
CA PHE A 8 -48.81 20.37 -26.39
C PHE A 8 -48.07 19.02 -26.44
N LEU A 9 -48.35 18.19 -27.44
CA LEU A 9 -47.67 16.91 -27.62
C LEU A 9 -46.17 17.09 -27.89
N THR A 10 -45.78 18.02 -28.76
CA THR A 10 -44.36 18.26 -29.07
C THR A 10 -43.62 18.82 -27.86
N LEU A 11 -44.24 19.71 -27.08
CA LEU A 11 -43.67 20.25 -25.84
C LEU A 11 -43.48 19.15 -24.77
N LEU A 12 -44.47 18.27 -24.61
CA LEU A 12 -44.38 17.13 -23.70
C LEU A 12 -43.22 16.19 -24.09
N VAL A 13 -43.11 15.85 -25.37
CA VAL A 13 -42.02 14.99 -25.89
C VAL A 13 -40.66 15.67 -25.70
N ALA A 14 -40.55 16.98 -25.93
CA ALA A 14 -39.31 17.72 -25.69
C ALA A 14 -38.91 17.74 -24.20
N LEU A 15 -39.87 17.92 -23.29
CA LEU A 15 -39.62 17.87 -21.85
C LEU A 15 -39.21 16.47 -21.38
N LEU A 16 -39.86 15.42 -21.88
CA LEU A 16 -39.52 14.03 -21.54
C LEU A 16 -38.13 13.65 -22.04
N THR A 17 -37.77 14.03 -23.27
CA THR A 17 -36.44 13.76 -23.82
C THR A 17 -35.35 14.54 -23.07
N LEU A 18 -35.60 15.80 -22.71
CA LEU A 18 -34.69 16.60 -21.88
C LEU A 18 -34.52 16.01 -20.48
N SER A 19 -35.62 15.59 -19.83
CA SER A 19 -35.59 14.96 -18.51
C SER A 19 -34.81 13.64 -18.53
N TYR A 20 -35.05 12.79 -19.53
CA TYR A 20 -34.30 11.56 -19.74
C TYR A 20 -32.80 11.82 -19.98
N TRP A 21 -32.48 12.83 -20.80
CA TRP A 21 -31.08 13.19 -21.06
C TRP A 21 -30.37 13.72 -19.80
N LEU A 22 -31.04 14.56 -19.01
CA LEU A 22 -30.49 15.12 -17.77
C LEU A 22 -30.28 14.04 -16.71
N THR A 23 -31.24 13.14 -16.52
CA THR A 23 -31.14 12.00 -15.59
C THR A 23 -30.01 11.06 -16.00
N HIS A 24 -29.97 10.64 -17.26
CA HIS A 24 -28.89 9.77 -17.74
C HIS A 24 -27.51 10.45 -17.63
N ARG A 25 -27.41 11.76 -17.87
CA ARG A 25 -26.17 12.51 -17.68
C ARG A 25 -25.77 12.59 -16.20
N ALA A 26 -26.72 12.75 -15.28
CA ALA A 26 -26.47 12.77 -13.85
C ALA A 26 -26.01 11.40 -13.34
N GLU A 27 -26.67 10.32 -13.75
CA GLU A 27 -26.28 8.94 -13.44
C GLU A 27 -24.87 8.63 -13.95
N ASN A 28 -24.57 8.98 -15.20
CA ASN A 28 -23.22 8.79 -15.77
C ASN A 28 -22.15 9.56 -15.00
N ARG A 29 -22.46 10.79 -14.54
CA ARG A 29 -21.56 11.58 -13.70
C ARG A 29 -21.35 10.93 -12.33
N GLN A 30 -22.42 10.48 -11.70
CA GLN A 30 -22.37 9.81 -10.40
C GLN A 30 -21.57 8.51 -10.47
N VAL A 31 -21.81 7.68 -11.48
CA VAL A 31 -21.04 6.45 -11.71
C VAL A 31 -19.56 6.77 -11.91
N ARG A 32 -19.22 7.78 -12.74
CA ARG A 32 -17.82 8.20 -12.93
C ARG A 32 -17.19 8.72 -11.64
N ALA A 33 -17.92 9.53 -10.86
CA ALA A 33 -17.44 10.07 -9.59
C ALA A 33 -17.19 8.95 -8.56
N SER A 34 -18.09 7.95 -8.49
CA SER A 34 -17.90 6.77 -7.64
C SER A 34 -16.64 6.01 -8.04
N LYS A 35 -16.51 5.66 -9.33
CA LYS A 35 -15.31 4.95 -9.83
C LYS A 35 -14.02 5.69 -9.52
N GLN A 36 -14.02 7.02 -9.67
CA GLN A 36 -12.86 7.85 -9.31
C GLN A 36 -12.58 7.86 -7.81
N ALA A 37 -13.62 7.89 -6.97
CA ALA A 37 -13.46 7.78 -5.51
C ALA A 37 -12.88 6.41 -5.11
N ASP A 38 -13.34 5.34 -5.75
CA ASP A 38 -12.86 3.96 -5.53
C ASP A 38 -11.39 3.80 -5.90
N THR A 39 -10.98 4.27 -7.08
CA THR A 39 -9.55 4.27 -7.47
C THR A 39 -8.72 5.12 -6.51
N ARG A 40 -9.21 6.29 -6.09
CA ARG A 40 -8.50 7.17 -5.15
C ARG A 40 -8.28 6.53 -3.79
N ILE A 41 -9.26 5.80 -3.25
CA ILE A 41 -9.08 5.14 -1.95
C ILE A 41 -8.08 3.98 -2.05
N VAL A 42 -8.11 3.21 -3.14
CA VAL A 42 -7.11 2.16 -3.37
C VAL A 42 -5.71 2.76 -3.46
N GLN A 43 -5.52 3.81 -4.27
CA GLN A 43 -4.22 4.49 -4.38
C GLN A 43 -3.75 5.06 -3.04
N ARG A 44 -4.66 5.67 -2.26
CA ARG A 44 -4.33 6.15 -0.91
C ARG A 44 -3.90 5.03 0.04
N CYS A 45 -4.52 3.86 -0.05
CA CYS A 45 -4.09 2.70 0.74
C CYS A 45 -2.68 2.23 0.32
N LEU A 46 -2.37 2.24 -0.98
CA LEU A 46 -1.03 1.92 -1.48
C LEU A 46 0.02 2.94 -1.04
N ASP A 47 -0.31 4.23 -1.07
CA ASP A 47 0.56 5.31 -0.58
C ASP A 47 0.83 5.17 0.92
N LEU A 48 -0.21 4.88 1.71
CA LEU A 48 -0.08 4.60 3.14
C LEU A 48 0.79 3.37 3.40
N LEU A 49 0.57 2.29 2.66
CA LEU A 49 1.34 1.06 2.78
C LEU A 49 2.83 1.34 2.52
N GLN A 50 3.14 2.00 1.39
CA GLN A 50 4.51 2.35 1.03
C GLN A 50 5.17 3.25 2.10
N ALA A 51 4.49 4.32 2.52
CA ALA A 51 5.05 5.27 3.47
C ALA A 51 5.25 4.64 4.86
N LEU A 52 4.31 3.80 5.33
CA LEU A 52 4.47 3.04 6.58
C LEU A 52 5.64 2.06 6.50
N GLN A 53 5.79 1.36 5.38
CA GLN A 53 6.87 0.41 5.15
C GLN A 53 8.25 1.09 5.10
N GLN A 54 8.34 2.28 4.48
CA GLN A 54 9.56 3.07 4.45
C GLN A 54 9.89 3.63 5.84
N HIS A 55 8.91 4.24 6.52
CA HIS A 55 9.08 4.74 7.88
C HIS A 55 9.52 3.62 8.85
N ARG A 56 8.93 2.43 8.75
CA ARG A 56 9.35 1.24 9.51
C ARG A 56 10.80 0.85 9.21
N GLY A 57 11.18 0.83 7.92
CA GLY A 57 12.53 0.46 7.50
C GLY A 57 13.61 1.40 8.04
N LEU A 58 13.29 2.70 8.14
CA LEU A 58 14.18 3.72 8.72
C LEU A 58 14.06 3.84 10.24
N GLY A 59 13.13 3.11 10.86
CA GLY A 59 12.72 3.33 12.24
C GLY A 59 13.82 3.15 13.28
N ALA A 60 14.74 2.22 13.04
CA ALA A 60 15.87 1.93 13.92
C ALA A 60 17.15 2.69 13.56
N GLN A 61 17.12 3.53 12.52
CA GLN A 61 18.30 4.26 12.05
C GLN A 61 18.53 5.55 12.84
N LEU A 62 19.81 5.83 13.11
CA LEU A 62 20.26 6.95 13.94
C LEU A 62 21.14 7.95 13.18
N ASP A 63 21.63 7.61 11.99
CA ASP A 63 22.40 8.54 11.18
C ASP A 63 21.51 9.69 10.67
N ALA A 64 22.13 10.86 10.48
CA ALA A 64 21.40 12.09 10.17
C ALA A 64 20.57 11.99 8.88
N ALA A 65 21.08 11.29 7.85
CA ALA A 65 20.38 11.15 6.57
C ALA A 65 19.13 10.29 6.72
N SER A 66 19.24 9.13 7.35
CA SER A 66 18.09 8.25 7.62
C SER A 66 17.06 8.91 8.54
N VAL A 67 17.50 9.69 9.54
CA VAL A 67 16.60 10.45 10.42
C VAL A 67 15.84 11.52 9.63
N ALA A 68 16.52 12.26 8.75
CA ALA A 68 15.87 13.24 7.89
C ALA A 68 14.85 12.58 6.95
N GLN A 69 15.23 11.48 6.30
CA GLN A 69 14.34 10.73 5.41
C GLN A 69 13.13 10.18 6.18
N ARG A 70 13.33 9.64 7.38
CA ARG A 70 12.24 9.15 8.23
C ARG A 70 11.27 10.27 8.62
N ASN A 71 11.78 11.45 8.96
CA ASN A 71 10.94 12.59 9.32
C ASN A 71 10.11 13.10 8.12
N ALA A 72 10.70 13.11 6.91
CA ALA A 72 9.96 13.40 5.68
C ALA A 72 8.84 12.37 5.44
N GLN A 73 9.12 11.08 5.64
CA GLN A 73 8.11 10.02 5.57
C GLN A 73 7.00 10.19 6.62
N ALA A 74 7.35 10.60 7.84
CA ALA A 74 6.36 10.88 8.89
C ALA A 74 5.45 12.06 8.52
N GLN A 75 5.97 13.10 7.87
CA GLN A 75 5.16 14.22 7.37
C GLN A 75 4.22 13.78 6.23
N GLN A 76 4.69 12.95 5.31
CA GLN A 76 3.84 12.36 4.27
C GLN A 76 2.71 11.54 4.89
N LEU A 77 3.01 10.71 5.91
CA LEU A 77 2.01 9.95 6.64
C LEU A 77 0.98 10.85 7.33
N ASP A 78 1.40 11.97 7.94
CA ASP A 78 0.45 12.93 8.51
C ASP A 78 -0.58 13.40 7.48
N GLN A 79 -0.12 13.76 6.27
CA GLN A 79 -1.01 14.22 5.19
C GLN A 79 -1.94 13.11 4.71
N LEU A 80 -1.43 11.88 4.56
CA LEU A 80 -2.24 10.75 4.14
C LEU A 80 -3.32 10.39 5.16
N TRP A 81 -3.03 10.53 6.45
CA TRP A 81 -3.99 10.27 7.53
C TRP A 81 -5.05 11.36 7.73
N LEU A 82 -4.74 12.62 7.41
CA LEU A 82 -5.70 13.73 7.53
C LEU A 82 -6.97 13.50 6.70
N ASP A 83 -6.84 12.97 5.48
CA ASP A 83 -8.00 12.64 4.63
C ASP A 83 -8.33 11.14 4.61
N TRP A 84 -8.06 10.42 5.71
CA TRP A 84 -8.50 9.03 5.82
C TRP A 84 -10.04 8.96 5.80
N PRO A 85 -10.67 8.26 4.82
CA PRO A 85 -12.13 8.30 4.66
C PRO A 85 -12.88 7.36 5.62
N GLY A 86 -12.30 7.09 6.80
CA GLY A 86 -12.71 6.09 7.78
C GLY A 86 -14.22 5.95 7.93
N ALA A 87 -14.88 6.98 8.47
CA ALA A 87 -16.31 6.95 8.76
C ALA A 87 -17.18 6.92 7.48
N ALA A 88 -16.80 7.67 6.45
CA ALA A 88 -17.57 7.76 5.21
C ALA A 88 -17.61 6.41 4.46
N MET A 89 -16.56 5.60 4.60
CA MET A 89 -16.38 4.32 3.90
C MET A 89 -16.52 3.10 4.81
N GLN A 90 -16.92 3.30 6.07
CA GLN A 90 -17.02 2.27 7.12
C GLN A 90 -15.71 1.49 7.34
N LEU A 91 -14.58 2.16 7.18
CA LEU A 91 -13.25 1.60 7.39
C LEU A 91 -12.82 1.75 8.86
N PRO A 92 -11.99 0.82 9.40
CA PRO A 92 -11.48 0.93 10.75
C PRO A 92 -10.68 2.23 10.96
N PRO A 93 -10.65 2.77 12.19
CA PRO A 93 -9.98 4.03 12.50
C PRO A 93 -8.46 3.83 12.67
N LEU A 94 -7.78 3.35 11.62
CA LEU A 94 -6.35 3.02 11.66
C LEU A 94 -5.47 4.21 12.08
N GLN A 95 -5.87 5.43 11.71
CA GLN A 95 -5.17 6.68 11.99
C GLN A 95 -4.90 6.93 13.48
N GLN A 96 -5.72 6.36 14.38
CA GLN A 96 -5.56 6.56 15.82
C GLN A 96 -4.22 6.00 16.37
N HIS A 97 -3.62 5.02 15.68
CA HIS A 97 -2.37 4.40 16.09
C HIS A 97 -1.14 5.19 15.64
N TRP A 98 -1.29 6.08 14.64
CA TRP A 98 -0.18 6.80 14.03
C TRP A 98 0.57 7.72 15.01
N PRO A 99 -0.07 8.54 15.87
CA PRO A 99 0.64 9.47 16.75
C PRO A 99 1.62 8.77 17.71
N GLN A 100 1.26 7.60 18.23
CA GLN A 100 2.15 6.81 19.07
C GLN A 100 3.34 6.27 18.28
N LEU A 101 3.07 5.77 17.08
CA LEU A 101 4.09 5.18 16.21
C LEU A 101 5.10 6.22 15.72
N ARG A 102 4.62 7.42 15.38
CA ARG A 102 5.45 8.57 15.01
C ARG A 102 6.45 8.95 16.11
N ARG A 103 6.03 8.88 17.38
CA ARG A 103 6.91 9.15 18.54
C ARG A 103 7.87 8.01 18.84
N LYS A 104 7.53 6.78 18.43
CA LYS A 104 8.34 5.57 18.65
C LYS A 104 8.65 4.88 17.31
N PRO A 105 9.44 5.53 16.43
CA PRO A 105 9.71 5.00 15.10
C PRO A 105 10.41 3.63 15.10
N ALA A 106 11.17 3.32 16.16
CA ALA A 106 11.85 2.03 16.30
C ALA A 106 10.91 0.87 16.71
N ASP A 107 9.63 1.14 17.04
CA ASP A 107 8.65 0.11 17.39
C ASP A 107 8.15 -0.62 16.14
N PHE A 108 8.99 -1.55 15.67
CA PHE A 108 8.71 -2.36 14.48
C PHE A 108 7.46 -3.23 14.62
N ALA A 109 7.20 -3.75 15.82
CA ALA A 109 6.03 -4.61 16.04
C ALA A 109 4.73 -3.80 15.89
N ALA A 110 4.70 -2.57 16.41
CA ALA A 110 3.58 -1.66 16.19
C ALA A 110 3.41 -1.30 14.71
N HIS A 111 4.49 -1.08 13.95
CA HIS A 111 4.40 -0.89 12.50
C HIS A 111 3.80 -2.11 11.82
N CYS A 112 4.28 -3.32 12.13
CA CYS A 112 3.74 -4.55 11.53
C CYS A 112 2.25 -4.71 11.81
N ARG A 113 1.77 -4.42 13.02
CA ARG A 113 0.33 -4.49 13.35
C ARG A 113 -0.50 -3.47 12.56
N LEU A 114 -0.01 -2.24 12.41
CA LEU A 114 -0.72 -1.21 11.65
C LEU A 114 -0.75 -1.55 10.15
N ILE A 115 0.36 -2.04 9.60
CA ILE A 115 0.44 -2.49 8.21
C ILE A 115 -0.47 -3.69 7.98
N GLU A 116 -0.50 -4.67 8.89
CA GLU A 116 -1.41 -5.82 8.84
C GLU A 116 -2.89 -5.38 8.80
N ALA A 117 -3.25 -4.42 9.64
CA ALA A 117 -4.59 -3.86 9.66
C ALA A 117 -4.93 -3.11 8.36
N LEU A 118 -3.96 -2.40 7.77
CA LEU A 118 -4.14 -1.74 6.47
C LEU A 118 -4.28 -2.75 5.33
N LEU A 119 -3.52 -3.85 5.33
CA LEU A 119 -3.64 -4.93 4.34
C LEU A 119 -5.02 -5.58 4.42
N THR A 120 -5.54 -5.80 5.62
CA THR A 120 -6.92 -6.27 5.83
C THR A 120 -7.95 -5.31 5.22
N VAL A 121 -7.73 -3.99 5.34
CA VAL A 121 -8.58 -2.99 4.67
C VAL A 121 -8.49 -3.09 3.15
N ILE A 122 -7.28 -3.28 2.60
CA ILE A 122 -7.09 -3.45 1.16
C ILE A 122 -7.86 -4.68 0.63
N GLU A 123 -7.80 -5.80 1.35
CA GLU A 123 -8.54 -7.03 1.01
C GLU A 123 -10.07 -6.80 1.05
N GLN A 124 -10.58 -6.08 2.06
CA GLN A 124 -11.99 -5.71 2.14
C GLN A 124 -12.42 -4.78 1.00
N LEU A 125 -11.55 -3.83 0.62
CA LEU A 125 -11.78 -2.95 -0.52
C LEU A 125 -11.80 -3.73 -1.84
N GLU A 126 -10.86 -4.67 -2.03
CA GLU A 126 -10.84 -5.57 -3.18
C GLU A 126 -12.19 -6.30 -3.32
N ASP A 127 -12.65 -6.99 -2.27
CA ASP A 127 -13.90 -7.75 -2.30
C ASP A 127 -15.14 -6.87 -2.56
N ARG A 128 -15.14 -5.64 -2.03
CA ARG A 128 -16.25 -4.69 -2.25
C ARG A 128 -16.26 -4.19 -3.68
N LEU A 129 -15.12 -3.75 -4.19
CA LEU A 129 -15.00 -3.15 -5.53
C LEU A 129 -15.15 -4.20 -6.63
N TYR A 130 -14.66 -5.41 -6.41
CA TYR A 130 -14.88 -6.53 -7.32
C TYR A 130 -16.38 -6.81 -7.52
N ARG A 131 -17.18 -6.83 -6.43
CA ARG A 131 -18.65 -6.96 -6.48
C ARG A 131 -19.34 -5.79 -7.19
N GLN A 132 -18.69 -4.63 -7.26
CA GLN A 132 -19.18 -3.43 -7.95
C GLN A 132 -18.71 -3.36 -9.42
N HIS A 133 -18.28 -4.49 -10.02
CA HIS A 133 -17.85 -4.61 -11.41
C HIS A 133 -16.52 -3.90 -11.72
N HIS A 134 -15.57 -3.92 -10.78
CA HIS A 134 -14.17 -3.54 -11.02
C HIS A 134 -13.27 -4.80 -11.10
N PRO A 135 -13.32 -5.60 -12.18
CA PRO A 135 -12.63 -6.89 -12.24
C PRO A 135 -11.10 -6.79 -12.14
N ARG A 136 -10.51 -5.66 -12.56
CA ARG A 136 -9.05 -5.41 -12.51
C ARG A 136 -8.48 -5.37 -11.10
N ILE A 137 -9.31 -5.16 -10.07
CA ILE A 137 -8.84 -5.09 -8.69
C ILE A 137 -8.53 -6.47 -8.09
N ARG A 138 -8.95 -7.56 -8.75
CA ARG A 138 -8.75 -8.91 -8.24
C ARG A 138 -7.26 -9.23 -8.14
N GLY A 139 -6.85 -9.80 -7.00
CA GLY A 139 -5.45 -10.11 -6.69
C GLY A 139 -4.69 -8.96 -6.02
N LEU A 140 -5.33 -7.80 -5.78
CA LEU A 140 -4.68 -6.65 -5.15
C LEU A 140 -4.16 -6.98 -3.73
N GLY A 141 -4.98 -7.65 -2.91
CA GLY A 141 -4.60 -8.05 -1.56
C GLY A 141 -3.37 -8.94 -1.56
N GLU A 142 -3.38 -9.99 -2.40
CA GLU A 142 -2.25 -10.91 -2.56
C GLU A 142 -0.97 -10.18 -3.00
N ALA A 143 -1.08 -9.28 -3.99
CA ALA A 143 0.06 -8.50 -4.45
C ALA A 143 0.61 -7.56 -3.35
N CYS A 144 -0.27 -6.94 -2.56
CA CYS A 144 0.13 -6.11 -1.42
C CYS A 144 0.79 -6.93 -0.29
N ARG A 145 0.36 -8.17 -0.08
CA ARG A 145 0.95 -9.12 0.87
C ARG A 145 2.37 -9.52 0.46
N ALA A 146 2.55 -9.87 -0.82
CA ALA A 146 3.87 -10.16 -1.36
C ALA A 146 4.81 -8.94 -1.29
N LEU A 147 4.28 -7.74 -1.56
CA LEU A 147 5.02 -6.49 -1.38
C LEU A 147 5.43 -6.27 0.09
N GLU A 148 4.54 -6.55 1.03
CA GLU A 148 4.83 -6.44 2.46
C GLU A 148 5.90 -7.43 2.91
N ASP A 149 5.96 -8.64 2.36
CA ASP A 149 7.02 -9.60 2.67
C ASP A 149 8.41 -9.04 2.32
N LEU A 150 8.56 -8.42 1.15
CA LEU A 150 9.78 -7.71 0.76
C LEU A 150 10.09 -6.54 1.71
N ALA A 151 9.09 -5.71 2.00
CA ALA A 151 9.28 -4.55 2.88
C ALA A 151 9.59 -4.94 4.33
N ARG A 152 9.05 -6.07 4.80
CA ARG A 152 9.33 -6.64 6.12
C ARG A 152 10.73 -7.23 6.17
N LEU A 153 11.15 -7.93 5.11
CA LEU A 153 12.51 -8.43 4.95
C LEU A 153 13.50 -7.26 5.05
N ARG A 154 13.23 -6.14 4.37
CA ARG A 154 14.05 -4.93 4.43
C ARG A 154 14.18 -4.44 5.87
N GLY A 155 13.05 -4.27 6.56
CA GLY A 155 13.07 -3.74 7.92
C GLY A 155 13.75 -4.67 8.94
N LEU A 156 13.62 -5.99 8.78
CA LEU A 156 14.34 -6.97 9.60
C LEU A 156 15.84 -6.95 9.29
N ALA A 157 16.23 -6.87 8.02
CA ALA A 157 17.62 -6.88 7.58
C ALA A 157 18.36 -5.64 8.11
N VAL A 158 17.75 -4.46 7.94
CA VAL A 158 18.25 -3.19 8.47
C VAL A 158 18.45 -3.25 9.99
N ARG A 159 17.52 -3.88 10.73
CA ARG A 159 17.65 -4.06 12.17
C ARG A 159 18.77 -5.02 12.55
N ALA A 160 18.89 -6.14 11.86
CA ALA A 160 19.96 -7.10 12.09
C ALA A 160 21.34 -6.47 11.84
N ALA A 161 21.45 -5.61 10.83
CA ALA A 161 22.68 -4.92 10.45
C ALA A 161 23.20 -3.92 11.52
N ASN A 162 22.41 -3.59 12.54
CA ASN A 162 22.87 -2.78 13.67
C ASN A 162 23.65 -3.59 14.73
N TYR A 163 23.77 -4.91 14.55
CA TYR A 163 24.52 -5.78 15.44
C TYR A 163 25.84 -6.22 14.78
N GLU A 164 26.82 -6.62 15.60
CA GLU A 164 28.06 -7.21 15.08
C GLU A 164 27.79 -8.57 14.40
N ARG A 165 26.82 -9.32 14.94
CA ARG A 165 26.34 -10.60 14.42
C ARG A 165 24.82 -10.63 14.45
N CYS A 166 24.20 -11.28 13.46
CA CYS A 166 22.74 -11.43 13.41
C CYS A 166 22.23 -12.14 14.68
N PRO A 167 21.38 -11.50 15.50
CA PRO A 167 20.83 -12.14 16.68
C PRO A 167 19.98 -13.37 16.31
N PRO A 168 20.02 -14.48 17.08
CA PRO A 168 19.35 -15.72 16.71
C PRO A 168 17.84 -15.58 16.39
N GLY A 169 17.14 -14.73 17.15
CA GLY A 169 15.72 -14.47 16.92
C GLY A 169 15.43 -13.70 15.62
N LEU A 170 16.33 -12.81 15.20
CA LEU A 170 16.23 -12.12 13.90
C LEU A 170 16.67 -13.04 12.76
N GLN A 171 17.73 -13.82 12.97
CA GLN A 171 18.24 -14.79 12.01
C GLN A 171 17.15 -15.80 11.62
N MET A 172 16.42 -16.35 12.60
CA MET A 172 15.29 -17.25 12.35
C MET A 172 14.20 -16.58 11.50
N GLN A 173 13.79 -15.35 11.87
CA GLN A 173 12.75 -14.62 11.14
C GLN A 173 13.16 -14.31 9.69
N LEU A 174 14.41 -13.89 9.49
CA LEU A 174 14.96 -13.63 8.16
C LEU A 174 15.00 -14.90 7.31
N ARG A 175 15.53 -16.01 7.84
CA ARG A 175 15.56 -17.30 7.12
C ARG A 175 14.16 -17.78 6.75
N PHE A 176 13.22 -17.72 7.69
CA PHE A 176 11.84 -18.11 7.44
C PHE A 176 11.22 -17.29 6.30
N LEU A 177 11.39 -15.97 6.35
CA LEU A 177 10.84 -15.07 5.34
C LEU A 177 11.49 -15.27 3.97
N CYS A 178 12.82 -15.37 3.91
CA CYS A 178 13.54 -15.67 2.67
C CYS A 178 13.07 -16.99 2.05
N LYS A 179 12.96 -18.06 2.85
CA LYS A 179 12.49 -19.36 2.37
C LYS A 179 11.07 -19.26 1.81
N ARG A 180 10.15 -18.66 2.57
CA ARG A 180 8.76 -18.49 2.14
C ARG A 180 8.65 -17.74 0.81
N MET A 181 9.46 -16.71 0.61
CA MET A 181 9.46 -15.93 -0.63
C MET A 181 9.99 -16.74 -1.81
N LEU A 182 11.05 -17.54 -1.63
CA LEU A 182 11.57 -18.44 -2.67
C LEU A 182 10.58 -19.55 -3.03
N ASP A 183 9.79 -20.02 -2.06
CA ASP A 183 8.74 -21.01 -2.29
C ASP A 183 7.55 -20.42 -3.10
N GLN A 184 7.32 -19.11 -3.00
CA GLN A 184 6.25 -18.39 -3.70
C GLN A 184 6.64 -17.93 -5.10
N GLU A 185 7.88 -17.47 -5.28
CA GLU A 185 8.33 -16.86 -6.52
C GLU A 185 9.79 -17.17 -6.83
N GLN A 186 10.04 -17.64 -8.06
CA GLN A 186 11.37 -17.95 -8.57
C GLN A 186 11.85 -16.85 -9.52
N ASP A 187 12.00 -15.64 -8.99
CA ASP A 187 12.58 -14.49 -9.66
C ASP A 187 14.11 -14.47 -9.44
N SER A 188 14.89 -14.36 -10.51
CA SER A 188 16.36 -14.35 -10.44
C SER A 188 16.90 -13.16 -9.66
N HIS A 189 16.23 -12.00 -9.72
CA HIS A 189 16.63 -10.82 -8.94
C HIS A 189 16.38 -11.03 -7.45
N LEU A 190 15.25 -11.65 -7.10
CA LEU A 190 14.93 -12.00 -5.72
C LEU A 190 15.92 -13.04 -5.17
N LEU A 191 16.26 -14.05 -5.96
CA LEU A 191 17.22 -15.08 -5.59
C LEU A 191 18.60 -14.49 -5.28
N ALA A 192 19.15 -13.67 -6.18
CA ALA A 192 20.44 -13.01 -5.98
C ALA A 192 20.45 -12.09 -4.74
N LEU A 193 19.34 -11.39 -4.49
CA LEU A 193 19.17 -10.56 -3.30
C LEU A 193 19.17 -11.39 -2.01
N ILE A 194 18.44 -12.51 -2.00
CA ILE A 194 18.38 -13.41 -0.84
C ILE A 194 19.73 -14.07 -0.59
N GLU A 195 20.44 -14.51 -1.63
CA GLU A 195 21.81 -15.06 -1.51
C GLU A 195 22.75 -14.04 -0.87
N ARG A 196 22.71 -12.78 -1.31
CA ARG A 196 23.51 -11.69 -0.71
C ARG A 196 23.17 -11.46 0.77
N LEU A 197 21.87 -11.46 1.12
CA LEU A 197 21.47 -11.35 2.53
C LEU A 197 21.97 -12.56 3.35
N GLN A 198 21.96 -13.76 2.76
CA GLN A 198 22.48 -14.95 3.44
C GLN A 198 23.99 -14.84 3.69
N SER A 199 24.78 -14.50 2.68
CA SER A 199 26.25 -14.47 2.77
C SER A 199 26.78 -13.34 3.65
N ASP A 200 26.10 -12.18 3.63
CA ASP A 200 26.66 -10.94 4.18
C ASP A 200 25.97 -10.47 5.47
N LEU A 201 24.80 -11.03 5.82
CA LEU A 201 24.03 -10.61 6.99
C LEU A 201 23.57 -11.77 7.87
N ILE A 202 22.96 -12.82 7.30
CA ILE A 202 22.26 -13.86 8.08
C ILE A 202 23.22 -14.92 8.61
N GLU A 203 24.04 -15.51 7.74
CA GLU A 203 24.95 -16.62 8.08
C GLU A 203 26.30 -16.24 8.69
N PRO A 204 26.95 -15.11 8.33
CA PRO A 204 28.33 -14.89 8.72
C PRO A 204 28.47 -14.64 10.23
N ALA A 205 29.65 -14.96 10.76
CA ALA A 205 29.99 -14.69 12.15
C ALA A 205 30.08 -13.19 12.47
N GLN A 206 30.34 -12.38 11.44
CA GLN A 206 30.37 -10.92 11.50
C GLN A 206 29.58 -10.37 10.32
N ILE A 207 28.67 -9.42 10.58
CA ILE A 207 27.85 -8.77 9.56
C ILE A 207 28.74 -7.89 8.66
N ARG A 208 28.48 -7.96 7.36
CA ARG A 208 29.23 -7.23 6.31
C ARG A 208 28.39 -6.18 5.58
N LEU A 209 27.07 -6.16 5.83
CA LEU A 209 26.17 -5.14 5.29
C LEU A 209 25.85 -4.11 6.36
N ALA A 210 26.10 -2.84 6.06
CA ALA A 210 25.62 -1.75 6.87
C ALA A 210 24.08 -1.61 6.77
N PRO A 211 23.43 -1.02 7.77
CA PRO A 211 21.98 -0.82 7.75
C PRO A 211 21.48 -0.04 6.51
N GLY A 212 22.19 1.01 6.10
CA GLY A 212 21.86 1.78 4.90
C GLY A 212 21.97 0.95 3.62
N GLU A 213 22.96 0.06 3.54
CA GLU A 213 23.12 -0.86 2.41
C GLU A 213 21.98 -1.88 2.35
N CYS A 214 21.56 -2.42 3.50
CA CYS A 214 20.38 -3.28 3.57
C CYS A 214 19.11 -2.54 3.10
N PHE A 215 18.94 -1.29 3.50
CA PHE A 215 17.79 -0.48 3.06
C PHE A 215 17.82 -0.27 1.54
N ALA A 216 18.97 0.12 0.99
CA ALA A 216 19.16 0.36 -0.43
C ALA A 216 19.03 -0.92 -1.27
N LEU A 217 19.54 -2.05 -0.79
CA LEU A 217 19.51 -3.35 -1.49
C LEU A 217 18.07 -3.80 -1.84
N LEU A 218 17.13 -3.63 -0.91
CA LEU A 218 15.75 -4.11 -1.10
C LEU A 218 14.80 -3.08 -1.73
N THR A 219 15.16 -1.80 -1.70
CA THR A 219 14.25 -0.72 -2.12
C THR A 219 13.87 -0.80 -3.61
N PRO A 220 14.78 -1.05 -4.56
CA PRO A 220 14.42 -1.13 -5.98
C PRO A 220 13.37 -2.20 -6.29
N LEU A 221 13.49 -3.38 -5.68
CA LEU A 221 12.54 -4.48 -5.90
C LEU A 221 11.15 -4.15 -5.31
N ILE A 222 11.10 -3.51 -4.14
CA ILE A 222 9.84 -3.04 -3.53
C ILE A 222 9.18 -1.99 -4.43
N GLU A 223 9.94 -1.01 -4.93
CA GLU A 223 9.42 0.06 -5.79
C GLU A 223 8.93 -0.47 -7.13
N GLN A 224 9.66 -1.39 -7.74
CA GLN A 224 9.25 -2.06 -8.98
C GLN A 224 7.93 -2.83 -8.79
N ARG A 225 7.80 -3.61 -7.70
CA ARG A 225 6.58 -4.37 -7.41
C ARG A 225 5.39 -3.46 -7.16
N LEU A 226 5.58 -2.39 -6.39
CA LEU A 226 4.54 -1.38 -6.15
C LEU A 226 4.11 -0.68 -7.44
N LEU A 227 5.05 -0.34 -8.32
CA LEU A 227 4.73 0.24 -9.63
C LEU A 227 3.90 -0.75 -10.47
N GLY A 228 4.27 -2.03 -10.48
CA GLY A 228 3.49 -3.07 -11.15
C GLY A 228 2.05 -3.18 -10.64
N ILE A 229 1.86 -3.08 -9.32
CA ILE A 229 0.51 -3.04 -8.69
C ILE A 229 -0.26 -1.80 -9.14
N ARG A 230 0.39 -0.63 -9.22
CA ARG A 230 -0.30 0.60 -9.66
C ARG A 230 -0.72 0.51 -11.12
N LEU A 231 0.14 -0.01 -11.98
CA LEU A 231 -0.14 -0.16 -13.42
C LEU A 231 -1.25 -1.18 -13.70
N SER A 232 -1.44 -2.19 -12.84
CA SER A 232 -2.54 -3.15 -13.01
C SER A 232 -3.91 -2.56 -12.63
N LEU A 233 -3.93 -1.44 -11.90
CA LEU A 233 -5.15 -0.74 -11.48
C LEU A 233 -5.62 0.33 -12.47
N ASP A 234 -4.74 0.80 -13.37
CA ASP A 234 -5.04 1.73 -14.47
C ASP A 234 -5.77 1.01 -15.64
#